data_AF-A0A927RNM2-F1
#
_entry.id   AF-A0A927RNM2-F1
#
_cell.length_a   1.000
_cell.length_b   1.000
_cell.length_c   1.000
_cell.angle_alpha   90.00
_cell.angle_beta   90.00
_cell.angle_gamma   90.00
#
_symmetry.space_group_name_H-M   'P 1'
#
loop_
_entity.id
_entity.type
_entity.pdbx_description
1 polymer ?
#
loop_
_entity_poly.entity_id
_entity_poly.type
_entity_poly.pdbx_seq_one_letter_code
_entity_poly.pdbx_strand_id
1 'polypeptide(L)'
;MKERVKGYFKTLPKRYFITAFSGMAQGLFVTLIAGTILATIAQKLIGTGNYVGGTLNSIASIAKSLMGAGIGVGIAHSLGKNKLLTFSAAVAGMVGAFADKLMVGEPAFTALGWGAPGNPIGAYVVTMLCVEVVGLYAGKTKLDILLVPLGTLLLSFGGVFVAYPFILLVNLLGDAIAVATNAVPFLMGILIAVIMGILLTMPTSSAAIWIAVSTQVSSGNQQA
;
A
#
# COMPACT_ATOMS: atom_id res chain seq x y z
N MET A 1 -0.78 26.30 26.07
CA MET A 1 -1.59 25.43 25.17
C MET A 1 -1.37 25.74 23.68
N LYS A 2 -1.48 27.00 23.23
CA LYS A 2 -1.24 27.41 21.82
C LYS A 2 0.13 27.01 21.26
N GLU A 3 1.22 27.15 22.03
CA GLU A 3 2.58 26.75 21.63
C GLU A 3 2.71 25.24 21.34
N ARG A 4 2.10 24.38 22.18
CA ARG A 4 2.12 22.91 21.98
C ARG A 4 1.26 22.48 20.79
N VAL A 5 0.14 23.16 20.52
CA VAL A 5 -0.70 22.93 19.35
C VAL A 5 0.00 23.36 18.06
N LYS A 6 0.70 24.50 18.07
CA LYS A 6 1.49 25.00 16.93
C LYS A 6 2.68 24.09 16.61
N GLY A 7 3.33 23.52 17.63
CA GLY A 7 4.36 22.49 17.48
C GLY A 7 3.83 21.17 16.91
N TYR A 8 2.64 20.73 17.33
CA TYR A 8 1.98 19.54 16.77
C TYR A 8 1.63 19.73 15.29
N PHE A 9 1.05 20.87 14.91
CA PHE A 9 0.73 21.17 13.50
C PHE A 9 1.97 21.28 12.60
N LYS A 10 3.11 21.74 13.13
CA LYS A 10 4.38 21.74 12.38
C LYS A 10 4.95 20.34 12.13
N THR A 11 4.62 19.35 12.95
CA THR A 11 5.14 17.98 12.82
C THR A 11 4.21 17.04 12.04
N LEU A 12 2.93 17.41 11.84
CA LEU A 12 1.98 16.64 11.03
C LEU A 12 2.47 16.38 9.60
N PRO A 13 2.96 17.37 8.82
CA PRO A 13 3.40 17.12 7.45
C PRO A 13 4.56 16.12 7.41
N LYS A 14 5.53 16.25 8.31
CA LYS A 14 6.64 15.31 8.42
C LYS A 14 6.15 13.91 8.79
N ARG A 15 5.19 13.79 9.71
CA ARG A 15 4.69 12.49 10.17
C ARG A 15 3.91 11.75 9.09
N TYR A 16 2.97 12.41 8.43
CA TYR A 16 2.16 11.81 7.37
C TYR A 16 2.96 11.65 6.07
N PHE A 17 3.60 12.71 5.57
CA PHE A 17 4.24 12.66 4.24
C PHE A 17 5.63 12.02 4.22
N ILE A 18 6.39 12.08 5.32
CA ILE A 18 7.76 11.57 5.33
C ILE A 18 7.80 10.23 6.05
N THR A 19 7.43 10.20 7.34
CA THR A 19 7.59 9.01 8.16
C THR A 19 6.70 7.86 7.70
N ALA A 20 5.44 8.13 7.39
CA ALA A 20 4.53 7.07 7.00
C ALA A 20 4.66 6.62 5.55
N PHE A 21 4.91 7.52 4.59
CA PHE A 21 5.26 7.09 3.23
C PHE A 21 6.56 6.30 3.20
N SER A 22 7.55 6.65 4.04
CA SER A 22 8.76 5.85 4.19
C SER A 22 8.45 4.44 4.72
N GLY A 23 7.55 4.32 5.70
CA GLY A 23 7.08 3.02 6.19
C GLY A 23 6.30 2.20 5.15
N MET A 24 5.38 2.83 4.43
CA MET A 24 4.70 2.22 3.28
C MET A 24 5.73 1.71 2.26
N ALA A 25 6.73 2.52 1.94
CA ALA A 25 7.75 2.21 0.96
C ALA A 25 8.55 0.95 1.33
N GLN A 26 8.93 0.82 2.60
CA GLN A 26 9.57 -0.39 3.12
C GLN A 26 8.64 -1.60 2.99
N GLY A 27 7.36 -1.44 3.33
CA GLY A 27 6.33 -2.47 3.16
C GLY A 27 6.19 -2.94 1.72
N LEU A 28 6.06 -2.01 0.78
CA LEU A 28 6.01 -2.26 -0.67
C LEU A 28 7.26 -2.97 -1.20
N PHE A 29 8.43 -2.57 -0.71
CA PHE A 29 9.70 -3.14 -1.16
C PHE A 29 9.80 -4.63 -0.81
N VAL A 30 9.52 -4.99 0.44
CA VAL A 30 9.65 -6.38 0.93
C VAL A 30 8.57 -7.30 0.37
N THR A 31 7.40 -6.77 0.01
CA THR A 31 6.27 -7.56 -0.49
C THR A 31 6.21 -7.57 -2.00
N LEU A 32 5.85 -6.44 -2.59
CA LEU A 32 5.59 -6.31 -4.02
C LEU A 32 6.88 -6.35 -4.83
N ILE A 33 7.90 -5.58 -4.49
CA ILE A 33 9.13 -5.50 -5.31
C ILE A 33 9.93 -6.80 -5.22
N ALA A 34 10.18 -7.30 -4.01
CA ALA A 34 10.84 -8.59 -3.86
C ALA A 34 10.02 -9.71 -4.54
N GLY A 35 8.70 -9.68 -4.43
CA GLY A 35 7.79 -10.61 -5.11
C GLY A 35 7.85 -10.51 -6.64
N THR A 36 7.91 -9.31 -7.23
CA THR A 36 8.02 -9.15 -8.70
C THR A 36 9.39 -9.58 -9.22
N ILE A 37 10.46 -9.31 -8.48
CA ILE A 37 11.81 -9.81 -8.82
C ILE A 37 11.81 -11.34 -8.82
N LEU A 38 11.28 -11.96 -7.76
CA LEU A 38 11.22 -13.42 -7.66
C LEU A 38 10.37 -14.04 -8.77
N ALA A 39 9.20 -13.45 -9.08
CA ALA A 39 8.37 -13.88 -10.20
C ALA A 39 9.13 -13.80 -11.54
N THR A 40 9.88 -12.71 -11.76
CA THR A 40 10.65 -12.52 -12.99
C THR A 40 11.74 -13.57 -13.13
N ILE A 41 12.44 -13.91 -12.04
CA ILE A 41 13.45 -14.99 -12.03
C ILE A 41 12.77 -16.34 -12.31
N ALA A 42 11.67 -16.64 -11.62
CA ALA A 42 10.95 -17.90 -11.80
C ALA A 42 10.45 -18.09 -13.24
N GLN A 43 9.88 -17.04 -13.84
CA GLN A 43 9.30 -17.09 -15.18
C GLN A 43 10.36 -17.04 -16.28
N LYS A 44 11.37 -16.15 -16.18
CA LYS A 44 12.31 -15.88 -17.27
C LYS A 44 13.60 -16.71 -17.21
N LEU A 45 14.09 -17.05 -16.01
CA LEU A 45 15.36 -17.76 -15.86
C LEU A 45 15.18 -19.26 -15.67
N ILE A 46 14.21 -19.67 -14.85
CA ILE A 46 14.02 -21.09 -14.48
C ILE A 46 13.00 -21.78 -15.39
N GLY A 47 12.01 -21.04 -15.87
CA GLY A 47 10.87 -21.56 -16.63
C GLY A 47 9.80 -22.16 -15.71
N THR A 48 8.54 -21.80 -15.98
CA THR A 48 7.39 -22.17 -15.13
C THR A 48 6.88 -23.60 -15.37
N GLY A 49 7.40 -24.31 -16.38
CA GLY A 49 7.05 -25.70 -16.66
C GLY A 49 7.65 -26.72 -15.69
N ASN A 50 8.59 -26.29 -14.84
CA ASN A 50 9.27 -27.15 -13.87
C ASN A 50 8.72 -26.91 -12.46
N TYR A 51 8.70 -27.96 -11.61
CA TYR A 51 8.22 -27.88 -10.23
C TYR A 51 8.87 -26.73 -9.43
N VAL A 52 10.18 -26.50 -9.63
CA VAL A 52 10.93 -25.43 -8.97
C VAL A 52 10.46 -24.05 -9.42
N GLY A 53 10.32 -23.81 -10.73
CA GLY A 53 9.86 -22.53 -11.26
C GLY A 53 8.41 -22.23 -10.89
N GLY A 54 7.54 -23.25 -10.94
CA GLY A 54 6.15 -23.13 -10.48
C GLY A 54 6.04 -22.76 -9.01
N THR A 55 6.80 -23.45 -8.14
CA THR A 55 6.80 -23.18 -6.69
C THR A 55 7.31 -21.76 -6.38
N LEU A 56 8.39 -21.33 -7.04
CA LEU A 56 8.92 -19.96 -6.86
C LEU A 56 7.94 -18.89 -7.33
N ASN A 57 7.22 -19.12 -8.43
CA ASN A 57 6.19 -18.20 -8.90
C ASN A 57 5.00 -18.13 -7.92
N SER A 58 4.63 -19.25 -7.29
CA SER A 58 3.61 -19.26 -6.24
C SER A 58 4.04 -18.46 -5.00
N ILE A 59 5.28 -18.61 -4.54
CA ILE A 59 5.84 -17.82 -3.43
C ILE A 59 5.82 -16.32 -3.78
N ALA A 60 6.21 -15.99 -5.01
CA ALA A 60 6.18 -14.62 -5.50
C ALA A 60 4.76 -14.04 -5.51
N SER A 61 3.76 -14.81 -5.95
CA SER A 61 2.35 -14.42 -5.94
C SER A 61 1.83 -14.17 -4.52
N ILE A 62 2.21 -15.01 -3.55
CA ILE A 62 1.86 -14.80 -2.13
C ILE A 62 2.49 -13.48 -1.62
N ALA A 63 3.77 -13.25 -1.91
CA ALA A 63 4.46 -12.03 -1.48
C ALA A 63 3.79 -10.75 -2.04
N LYS A 64 3.40 -10.76 -3.31
CA LYS A 64 2.66 -9.65 -3.94
C LYS A 64 1.28 -9.44 -3.32
N SER A 65 0.57 -10.52 -3.03
CA SER A 65 -0.76 -10.46 -2.40
C SER A 65 -0.69 -9.85 -1.00
N LEU A 66 0.38 -10.14 -0.24
CA LEU A 66 0.62 -9.60 1.10
C LEU A 66 1.06 -8.13 1.14
N MET A 67 1.05 -7.43 0.00
CA MET A 67 1.42 -6.02 -0.11
C MET A 67 0.69 -5.12 0.89
N GLY A 68 -0.63 -5.29 1.03
CA GLY A 68 -1.43 -4.50 1.98
C GLY A 68 -0.95 -4.69 3.42
N ALA A 69 -0.61 -5.93 3.81
CA ALA A 69 -0.10 -6.25 5.13
C ALA A 69 1.27 -5.63 5.36
N GLY A 70 2.16 -5.72 4.37
CA GLY A 70 3.48 -5.10 4.42
C GLY A 70 3.40 -3.58 4.61
N ILE A 71 2.52 -2.91 3.86
CA ILE A 71 2.26 -1.47 4.01
C ILE A 71 1.73 -1.16 5.42
N GLY A 72 0.75 -1.92 5.89
CA GLY A 72 0.15 -1.78 7.20
C GLY A 72 1.18 -1.80 8.34
N VAL A 73 1.99 -2.87 8.35
CA VAL A 73 3.08 -3.07 9.31
C VAL A 73 4.14 -1.98 9.18
N GLY A 74 4.55 -1.66 7.95
CA GLY A 74 5.58 -0.66 7.67
C GLY A 74 5.21 0.72 8.21
N ILE A 75 3.98 1.19 7.93
CA ILE A 75 3.49 2.47 8.45
C ILE A 75 3.47 2.48 9.98
N ALA A 76 2.87 1.45 10.61
CA ALA A 76 2.77 1.41 12.07
C ALA A 76 4.15 1.34 12.75
N HIS A 77 5.09 0.60 12.15
CA HIS A 77 6.47 0.51 12.61
C HIS A 77 7.20 1.85 12.50
N SER A 78 7.15 2.52 11.34
CA SER A 78 7.81 3.82 11.15
C SER A 78 7.23 4.92 12.04
N LEU A 79 5.94 4.82 12.40
CA LEU A 79 5.30 5.72 13.36
C LEU A 79 5.60 5.40 14.83
N GLY A 80 6.44 4.38 15.11
CA GLY A 80 6.86 4.03 16.47
C GLY A 80 5.72 3.49 17.35
N LYS A 81 4.74 2.81 16.75
CA LYS A 81 3.56 2.31 17.47
C LYS A 81 3.86 1.00 18.21
N ASN A 82 3.03 0.69 19.22
CA ASN A 82 3.17 -0.54 20.01
C ASN A 82 3.04 -1.78 19.11
N LYS A 83 3.77 -2.86 19.46
CA LYS A 83 3.84 -4.13 18.71
C LYS A 83 2.45 -4.68 18.35
N LEU A 84 1.50 -4.65 19.30
CA LEU A 84 0.12 -5.11 19.08
C LEU A 84 -0.60 -4.31 17.99
N LEU A 85 -0.41 -2.99 17.95
CA LEU A 85 -0.99 -2.13 16.92
C LEU A 85 -0.31 -2.36 15.58
N THR A 86 1.00 -2.61 15.56
CA THR A 86 1.73 -2.94 14.33
C THR A 86 1.23 -4.23 13.69
N PHE A 87 0.98 -5.28 14.48
CA PHE A 87 0.39 -6.51 13.96
C PHE A 87 -1.06 -6.32 13.50
N SER A 88 -1.84 -5.54 14.23
CA SER A 88 -3.23 -5.24 13.84
C SER A 88 -3.30 -4.39 12.58
N ALA A 89 -2.33 -3.49 12.39
CA ALA A 89 -2.20 -2.66 11.20
C ALA A 89 -1.94 -3.48 9.93
N ALA A 90 -1.34 -4.67 10.04
CA ALA A 90 -1.23 -5.60 8.91
C ALA A 90 -2.61 -5.95 8.33
N VAL A 91 -3.58 -6.20 9.21
CA VAL A 91 -4.96 -6.53 8.81
C VAL A 91 -5.64 -5.30 8.21
N ALA A 92 -5.52 -4.14 8.84
CA ALA A 92 -6.06 -2.88 8.31
C ALA A 92 -5.50 -2.54 6.92
N GLY A 93 -4.20 -2.75 6.72
CA GLY A 93 -3.54 -2.52 5.44
C GLY A 93 -4.02 -3.48 4.36
N MET A 94 -4.25 -4.76 4.67
CA MET A 94 -4.86 -5.70 3.72
C MET A 94 -6.31 -5.34 3.40
N VAL A 95 -7.12 -5.02 4.40
CA VAL A 95 -8.52 -4.59 4.17
C VAL A 95 -8.55 -3.33 3.30
N GLY A 96 -7.66 -2.37 3.57
CA GLY A 96 -7.53 -1.17 2.76
C GLY A 96 -7.03 -1.43 1.34
N ALA A 97 -6.13 -2.38 1.15
CA ALA A 97 -5.60 -2.73 -0.17
C ALA A 97 -6.66 -3.32 -1.12
N PHE A 98 -7.76 -3.85 -0.57
CA PHE A 98 -8.86 -4.41 -1.34
C PHE A 98 -10.19 -3.68 -1.07
N ALA A 99 -10.12 -2.46 -0.54
CA ALA A 99 -11.30 -1.65 -0.20
C ALA A 99 -12.24 -1.45 -1.39
N ASP A 100 -11.67 -1.22 -2.58
CA ASP A 100 -12.37 -1.08 -3.85
C ASP A 100 -13.22 -2.31 -4.22
N LYS A 101 -12.72 -3.53 -3.98
CA LYS A 101 -13.50 -4.75 -4.22
C LYS A 101 -14.49 -5.06 -3.10
N LEU A 102 -14.08 -4.82 -1.85
CA LEU A 102 -14.95 -5.04 -0.69
C LEU A 102 -16.18 -4.13 -0.69
N MET A 103 -16.07 -2.90 -1.21
CA MET A 103 -17.22 -1.99 -1.30
C MET A 103 -18.29 -2.43 -2.29
N VAL A 104 -17.92 -3.23 -3.29
CA VAL A 104 -18.87 -3.80 -4.27
C VAL A 104 -19.48 -5.12 -3.74
N GLY A 105 -19.12 -5.54 -2.52
CA GLY A 105 -19.67 -6.73 -1.88
C GLY A 105 -19.02 -8.04 -2.36
N GLU A 106 -17.86 -7.98 -3.01
CA GLU A 106 -17.13 -9.17 -3.44
C GLU A 106 -16.74 -10.04 -2.22
N PRO A 107 -16.94 -11.37 -2.27
CA PRO A 107 -16.53 -12.26 -1.21
C PRO A 107 -15.01 -12.19 -0.99
N ALA A 108 -14.57 -12.27 0.27
CA ALA A 108 -13.17 -12.02 0.64
C ALA A 108 -12.14 -12.83 -0.18
N PHE A 109 -12.48 -14.06 -0.56
CA PHE A 109 -11.61 -14.93 -1.33
C PHE A 109 -11.40 -14.46 -2.78
N THR A 110 -12.42 -13.88 -3.42
CA THR A 110 -12.33 -13.31 -4.77
C THR A 110 -11.77 -11.89 -4.73
N ALA A 111 -12.09 -11.13 -3.68
CA ALA A 111 -11.55 -9.79 -3.45
C ALA A 111 -10.02 -9.79 -3.35
N LEU A 112 -9.43 -10.73 -2.60
CA LEU A 112 -7.98 -10.80 -2.41
C LEU A 112 -7.18 -11.11 -3.69
N GLY A 113 -7.82 -11.67 -4.73
CA GLY A 113 -7.22 -11.90 -6.05
C GLY A 113 -5.79 -12.45 -5.99
N TRP A 114 -5.61 -13.67 -5.48
CA TRP A 114 -4.30 -14.28 -5.23
C TRP A 114 -3.32 -14.11 -6.41
N GLY A 115 -2.20 -13.43 -6.15
CA GLY A 115 -1.16 -13.12 -7.13
C GLY A 115 -1.22 -11.71 -7.72
N ALA A 116 -2.33 -10.99 -7.54
CA ALA A 116 -2.47 -9.60 -7.94
C ALA A 116 -2.11 -8.66 -6.78
N PRO A 117 -1.40 -7.54 -7.05
CA PRO A 117 -1.22 -6.49 -6.05
C PRO A 117 -2.54 -5.78 -5.76
N GLY A 118 -2.79 -5.46 -4.49
CA GLY A 118 -3.89 -4.57 -4.10
C GLY A 118 -3.56 -3.09 -4.28
N ASN A 119 -4.48 -2.21 -3.87
CA ASN A 119 -4.33 -0.76 -3.94
C ASN A 119 -3.46 -0.20 -2.78
N PRO A 120 -2.26 0.34 -3.05
CA PRO A 120 -1.40 0.92 -2.01
C PRO A 120 -2.01 2.14 -1.34
N ILE A 121 -2.79 2.94 -2.07
CA ILE A 121 -3.45 4.15 -1.55
C ILE A 121 -4.55 3.75 -0.58
N GLY A 122 -5.36 2.76 -0.94
CA GLY A 122 -6.36 2.19 -0.05
C GLY A 122 -5.73 1.65 1.24
N ALA A 123 -4.66 0.86 1.10
CA ALA A 123 -3.91 0.33 2.24
C ALA A 123 -3.40 1.46 3.16
N TYR A 124 -2.88 2.53 2.59
CA TYR A 124 -2.38 3.69 3.34
C TYR A 124 -3.47 4.40 4.14
N VAL A 125 -4.58 4.76 3.49
CA VAL A 125 -5.65 5.55 4.10
C VAL A 125 -6.29 4.78 5.26
N VAL A 126 -6.63 3.50 5.05
CA VAL A 126 -7.21 2.65 6.10
C VAL A 126 -6.22 2.44 7.25
N THR A 127 -4.97 2.12 6.94
CA THR A 127 -3.94 1.93 7.98
C THR A 127 -3.76 3.20 8.81
N MET A 128 -3.69 4.36 8.17
CA MET A 128 -3.51 5.64 8.86
C MET A 128 -4.65 5.94 9.82
N LEU A 129 -5.89 5.77 9.35
CA LEU A 129 -7.07 5.97 10.19
C LEU A 129 -7.03 5.03 11.41
N CYS A 130 -6.80 3.75 11.19
CA CYS A 130 -6.72 2.76 12.27
C CYS A 130 -5.57 3.08 13.24
N VAL A 131 -4.37 3.39 12.74
CA VAL A 131 -3.19 3.66 13.57
C VAL A 131 -3.34 4.94 14.40
N GLU A 132 -4.04 5.95 13.90
CA GLU A 132 -4.30 7.16 14.66
C GLU A 132 -5.36 6.93 15.73
N VAL A 133 -6.51 6.34 15.39
CA VAL A 133 -7.60 6.14 16.35
C VAL A 133 -7.25 5.08 17.40
N VAL A 134 -6.77 3.90 16.98
CA VAL A 134 -6.38 2.82 17.89
C VAL A 134 -5.13 3.20 18.68
N GLY A 135 -4.24 3.99 18.07
CA GLY A 135 -3.05 4.52 18.74
C GLY A 135 -3.33 5.43 19.92
N LEU A 136 -4.54 5.99 20.08
CA LEU A 136 -4.90 6.84 21.22
C LEU A 136 -5.02 6.07 22.53
N TYR A 137 -5.49 4.82 22.46
CA TYR A 137 -5.71 3.97 23.63
C TYR A 137 -4.76 2.76 23.68
N ALA A 138 -4.08 2.42 22.58
CA ALA A 138 -3.05 1.39 22.57
C ALA A 138 -1.88 1.75 23.52
N GLY A 139 -1.52 0.81 24.38
CA GLY A 139 -0.49 0.94 25.42
C GLY A 139 -1.01 1.45 26.77
N LYS A 140 -2.31 1.74 26.91
CA LYS A 140 -2.87 2.36 28.13
C LYS A 140 -3.67 1.40 28.99
N THR A 141 -4.09 0.25 28.48
CA THR A 141 -4.98 -0.66 29.22
C THR A 141 -4.43 -2.09 29.29
N LYS A 142 -4.80 -2.83 30.33
CA LYS A 142 -4.48 -4.27 30.43
C LYS A 142 -5.28 -5.12 29.43
N LEU A 143 -6.35 -4.55 28.85
CA LEU A 143 -7.22 -5.19 27.86
C LEU A 143 -6.80 -4.89 26.42
N ASP A 144 -5.62 -4.30 26.21
CA ASP A 144 -5.12 -3.94 24.88
C ASP A 144 -5.04 -5.13 23.93
N ILE A 145 -4.78 -6.33 24.45
CA ILE A 145 -4.74 -7.57 23.65
C ILE A 145 -6.06 -7.85 22.92
N LEU A 146 -7.19 -7.38 23.46
CA LEU A 146 -8.52 -7.53 22.86
C LEU A 146 -8.96 -6.24 22.16
N LEU A 147 -8.78 -5.09 22.82
CA LEU A 147 -9.28 -3.81 22.33
C LEU A 147 -8.52 -3.29 21.09
N VAL A 148 -7.22 -3.57 20.98
CA VAL A 148 -6.42 -3.11 19.84
C VAL A 148 -6.81 -3.88 18.57
N PRO A 149 -6.85 -5.23 18.54
CA PRO A 149 -7.27 -5.95 17.35
C PRO A 149 -8.73 -5.69 16.99
N LEU A 150 -9.66 -5.75 17.94
CA LEU A 150 -11.09 -5.53 17.67
C LEU A 150 -11.34 -4.10 17.18
N GLY A 151 -10.74 -3.10 17.82
CA GLY A 151 -10.88 -1.72 17.37
C GLY A 151 -10.30 -1.50 15.99
N THR A 152 -9.16 -2.12 15.66
CA THR A 152 -8.59 -2.06 14.31
C THR A 152 -9.51 -2.66 13.27
N LEU A 153 -10.14 -3.81 13.54
CA LEU A 153 -11.10 -4.44 12.63
C LEU A 153 -12.35 -3.59 12.41
N LEU A 154 -12.95 -3.09 13.49
CA LEU A 154 -14.14 -2.24 13.43
C LEU A 154 -13.86 -0.92 12.70
N LEU A 155 -12.70 -0.32 12.94
CA LEU A 155 -12.29 0.90 12.25
C LEU A 155 -11.91 0.64 10.79
N SER A 156 -11.43 -0.56 10.46
CA SER A 156 -11.13 -0.92 9.06
C SER A 156 -12.41 -0.94 8.22
N PHE A 157 -13.55 -1.36 8.79
CA PHE A 157 -14.84 -1.23 8.13
C PHE A 157 -15.15 0.22 7.77
N GLY A 158 -15.05 1.15 8.73
CA GLY A 158 -15.23 2.59 8.45
C GLY A 158 -14.17 3.14 7.49
N GLY A 159 -12.93 2.65 7.60
CA GLY A 159 -11.80 3.07 6.78
C GLY A 159 -11.97 2.74 5.30
N VAL A 160 -12.62 1.62 4.97
CA VAL A 160 -12.94 1.25 3.57
C VAL A 160 -13.75 2.36 2.89
N PHE A 161 -14.80 2.87 3.55
CA PHE A 161 -15.61 3.98 3.02
C PHE A 161 -14.82 5.27 2.88
N VAL A 162 -13.89 5.53 3.80
CA VAL A 162 -13.02 6.71 3.75
C VAL A 162 -12.00 6.60 2.62
N ALA A 163 -11.47 5.40 2.35
CA ALA A 163 -10.44 5.16 1.34
C ALA A 163 -10.99 5.23 -0.09
N TYR A 164 -12.22 4.79 -0.31
CA TYR A 164 -12.84 4.70 -1.63
C TYR A 164 -12.81 5.97 -2.50
N PRO A 165 -13.18 7.17 -2.01
CA PRO A 165 -13.09 8.38 -2.83
C PRO A 165 -11.66 8.70 -3.27
N PHE A 166 -10.65 8.39 -2.43
CA PHE A 166 -9.25 8.57 -2.81
C PHE A 166 -8.80 7.56 -3.85
N ILE A 167 -9.22 6.30 -3.70
CA ILE A 167 -8.95 5.24 -4.69
C ILE A 167 -9.52 5.63 -6.05
N LEU A 168 -10.78 6.06 -6.10
CA LEU A 168 -11.42 6.49 -7.34
C LEU A 168 -10.68 7.65 -8.01
N LEU A 169 -10.27 8.67 -7.25
CA LEU A 169 -9.55 9.82 -7.78
C LEU A 169 -8.19 9.41 -8.37
N VAL A 170 -7.46 8.55 -7.67
CA VAL A 170 -6.14 8.09 -8.15
C VAL A 170 -6.29 7.18 -9.36
N ASN A 171 -7.31 6.32 -9.40
CA ASN A 171 -7.60 5.48 -10.56
C ASN A 171 -7.96 6.34 -11.78
N LEU A 172 -8.82 7.35 -11.61
CA LEU A 172 -9.17 8.30 -12.67
C LEU A 172 -7.93 9.03 -13.22
N LEU A 173 -7.03 9.44 -12.34
CA LEU A 173 -5.76 10.05 -12.75
C LEU A 173 -4.88 9.04 -13.50
N GLY A 174 -4.82 7.78 -13.03
CA GLY A 174 -4.10 6.70 -13.69
C GLY A 174 -4.61 6.44 -15.10
N ASP A 175 -5.93 6.38 -15.28
CA ASP A 175 -6.58 6.19 -16.58
C ASP A 175 -6.32 7.38 -17.51
N ALA A 176 -6.41 8.60 -17.00
CA ALA A 176 -6.08 9.80 -17.78
C ALA A 176 -4.61 9.79 -18.25
N ILE A 177 -3.69 9.36 -17.38
CA ILE A 177 -2.27 9.19 -17.74
C ILE A 177 -2.10 8.08 -18.78
N ALA A 178 -2.80 6.95 -18.65
CA ALA A 178 -2.73 5.85 -19.60
C ALA A 178 -3.22 6.29 -21.00
N VAL A 179 -4.36 6.99 -21.06
CA VAL A 179 -4.89 7.56 -22.32
C VAL A 179 -3.90 8.55 -22.92
N ALA A 180 -3.34 9.47 -22.12
CA ALA A 180 -2.35 10.43 -22.59
C ALA A 180 -1.06 9.74 -23.11
N THR A 181 -0.63 8.67 -22.43
CA THR A 181 0.56 7.90 -22.83
C THR A 181 0.36 7.17 -24.15
N ASN A 182 -0.84 6.61 -24.38
CA ASN A 182 -1.18 5.97 -25.63
C ASN A 182 -1.28 6.95 -26.81
N ALA A 183 -1.73 8.19 -26.55
CA ALA A 183 -1.85 9.21 -27.59
C ALA A 183 -0.49 9.75 -28.09
N VAL A 184 0.49 9.92 -27.19
CA VAL A 184 1.81 10.51 -27.50
C VAL A 184 2.96 9.77 -26.80
N PRO A 185 3.28 8.53 -27.19
CA PRO A 185 4.19 7.66 -26.42
C PRO A 185 5.62 8.20 -26.33
N PHE A 186 6.14 8.82 -27.39
CA PHE A 186 7.50 9.36 -27.41
C PHE A 186 7.68 10.51 -26.41
N LEU A 187 6.79 11.51 -26.45
CA LEU A 187 6.87 12.66 -25.56
C LEU A 187 6.55 12.29 -24.11
N MET A 188 5.57 11.40 -23.91
CA MET A 188 5.21 10.93 -22.59
C MET A 188 6.34 10.09 -21.96
N GLY A 189 7.09 9.32 -22.75
CA GLY A 189 8.28 8.61 -22.29
C GLY A 189 9.36 9.55 -21.75
N ILE A 190 9.63 10.66 -22.43
CA ILE A 190 10.59 11.69 -21.97
C ILE A 190 10.10 12.34 -20.67
N LEU A 191 8.82 12.73 -20.62
CA LEU A 191 8.21 13.33 -19.43
C LEU A 191 8.28 12.41 -18.22
N ILE A 192 7.87 11.14 -18.38
CA ILE A 192 7.92 10.14 -17.31
C ILE A 192 9.37 9.94 -16.85
N ALA A 193 10.34 9.81 -17.76
CA ALA A 193 11.74 9.64 -17.39
C ALA A 193 12.30 10.82 -16.57
N VAL A 194 11.98 12.07 -16.94
CA VAL A 194 12.40 13.26 -16.19
C VAL A 194 11.72 13.33 -14.82
N ILE A 195 10.41 13.10 -14.75
CA ILE A 195 9.67 13.07 -13.48
C ILE A 195 10.24 11.97 -12.59
N MET A 196 10.52 10.78 -13.12
CA MET A 196 11.16 9.70 -12.37
C MET A 196 12.55 10.07 -11.90
N GLY A 197 13.37 10.72 -12.73
CA GLY A 197 14.70 11.20 -12.35
C GLY A 197 14.64 12.15 -11.15
N ILE A 198 13.70 13.10 -11.17
CA ILE A 198 13.49 14.05 -10.05
C ILE A 198 13.03 13.28 -8.81
N LEU A 199 12.01 12.42 -8.95
CA LEU A 199 11.50 11.63 -7.84
C LEU A 199 12.62 10.80 -7.22
N LEU A 200 13.49 10.16 -8.01
CA LEU A 200 14.61 9.35 -7.54
C LEU A 200 15.56 10.07 -6.57
N THR A 201 15.72 11.39 -6.74
CA THR A 201 16.56 12.22 -5.87
C THR A 201 15.87 12.66 -4.56
N MET A 202 14.56 12.43 -4.40
CA MET A 202 13.87 12.74 -3.16
C MET A 202 14.29 11.80 -2.01
N PRO A 203 14.54 12.34 -0.81
CA PRO A 203 15.07 11.59 0.33
C PRO A 203 14.11 10.56 0.95
N THR A 204 12.86 10.45 0.47
CA THR A 204 11.77 9.78 1.18
C THR A 204 11.35 8.42 0.63
N SER A 205 12.12 7.83 -0.31
CA SER A 205 11.86 6.52 -0.96
C SER A 205 11.08 6.60 -2.28
N SER A 206 11.75 7.17 -3.26
CA SER A 206 11.32 7.43 -4.63
C SER A 206 10.92 6.21 -5.47
N ALA A 207 11.65 5.10 -5.35
CA ALA A 207 11.35 3.86 -6.06
C ALA A 207 10.01 3.24 -5.63
N ALA A 208 9.64 3.38 -4.35
CA ALA A 208 8.40 2.82 -3.84
C ALA A 208 7.19 3.72 -4.12
N ILE A 209 7.36 5.05 -4.09
CA ILE A 209 6.32 6.00 -4.54
C ILE A 209 5.99 5.74 -6.02
N TRP A 210 7.01 5.54 -6.86
CA TRP A 210 6.77 5.18 -8.25
C TRP A 210 5.98 3.89 -8.39
N ILE A 211 6.30 2.83 -7.64
CA ILE A 211 5.55 1.58 -7.71
C ILE A 211 4.10 1.78 -7.24
N ALA A 212 3.88 2.59 -6.20
CA ALA A 212 2.52 2.92 -5.78
C ALA A 212 1.71 3.62 -6.87
N VAL A 213 2.35 4.45 -7.70
CA VAL A 213 1.70 5.14 -8.83
C VAL A 213 1.58 4.23 -10.06
N SER A 214 2.65 3.52 -10.43
CA SER A 214 2.72 2.70 -11.64
C SER A 214 1.90 1.41 -11.56
N THR A 215 1.69 0.87 -10.35
CA THR A 215 0.72 -0.22 -10.15
C THR A 215 -0.70 0.20 -10.50
N GLN A 216 -1.09 1.45 -10.23
CA GLN A 216 -2.42 1.97 -10.61
C GLN A 216 -2.54 2.23 -12.12
N VAL A 217 -1.47 2.73 -12.75
CA VAL A 217 -1.44 2.93 -14.21
C VAL A 217 -1.45 1.59 -14.96
N SER A 218 -0.79 0.56 -14.44
CA SER A 218 -0.74 -0.76 -15.08
C SER A 218 -2.00 -1.61 -14.86
N SER A 219 -2.78 -1.38 -13.80
CA SER A 219 -4.07 -2.06 -13.61
C SER A 219 -5.12 -1.69 -14.66
N GLY A 220 -4.98 -0.53 -15.34
CA GLY A 220 -5.79 -0.18 -16.51
C GLY A 220 -5.44 -0.97 -17.78
N ASN A 221 -4.25 -1.60 -17.84
CA ASN A 221 -3.77 -2.34 -19.01
C ASN A 221 -3.85 -3.87 -18.85
N GLN A 222 -4.34 -4.40 -17.73
CA GLN A 222 -4.50 -5.86 -17.52
C GLN A 222 -5.88 -6.41 -17.93
N GLN A 223 -6.69 -5.63 -18.65
CA GLN A 223 -7.96 -6.08 -19.25
C GLN A 223 -7.86 -6.32 -20.78
N ALA A 224 -6.65 -6.44 -21.32
CA ALA A 224 -6.41 -6.82 -22.72
C ALA A 224 -5.55 -8.09 -22.81
#